data_AF-A0A3D4AKI1-F1
#
_entry.id   AF-A0A3D4AKI1-F1
#
_cell.length_a   1.000
_cell.length_b   1.000
_cell.length_c   1.000
_cell.angle_alpha   90.00
_cell.angle_beta   90.00
_cell.angle_gamma   90.00
#
_symmetry.space_group_name_H-M   'P 1'
#
loop_
_entity.id
_entity.type
_entity.pdbx_description
1 polymer ?
#
loop_
_entity_poly.entity_id
_entity_poly.type
_entity_poly.pdbx_seq_one_letter_code
_entity_poly.pdbx_strand_id
1 'polypeptide(L)'
;MENHEHLEHTESPKDMKSKIWKTFWILTALTVVDIALYFMLIENHSMMKNVLFILLGVVKAYYIVSIFMHMKFEAKWLVNFIIYPMLFVVFLIALMLIESTFTAAIR
;
A
#
# COMPACT_ATOMS: atom_id res chain seq x y z
N MET A 1 -46.76 -3.17 -17.81
CA MET A 1 -45.98 -2.33 -18.74
C MET A 1 -45.26 -1.32 -17.85
N GLU A 2 -44.25 -1.83 -17.13
CA GLU A 2 -42.83 -1.47 -17.33
C GLU A 2 -42.54 -0.01 -16.97
N ASN A 3 -42.15 0.21 -15.72
CA ASN A 3 -41.25 1.31 -15.38
C ASN A 3 -39.92 0.66 -14.98
N HIS A 4 -39.10 0.39 -15.99
CA HIS A 4 -37.70 0.08 -15.78
C HIS A 4 -37.01 1.38 -15.37
N GLU A 5 -36.84 1.56 -14.06
CA GLU A 5 -35.90 2.51 -13.47
C GLU A 5 -34.47 2.06 -13.83
N HIS A 6 -34.04 2.39 -15.04
CA HIS A 6 -32.64 2.31 -15.45
C HIS A 6 -31.95 3.58 -14.93
N LEU A 7 -31.72 3.66 -13.62
CA LEU A 7 -30.75 4.57 -13.03
C LEU A 7 -29.34 4.03 -13.31
N GLU A 8 -28.98 4.00 -14.59
CA GLU A 8 -27.61 3.85 -15.03
C GLU A 8 -26.90 5.18 -14.76
N HIS A 9 -26.43 5.34 -13.52
CA HIS A 9 -25.30 6.22 -13.26
C HIS A 9 -24.07 5.61 -13.93
N THR A 10 -23.97 5.84 -15.24
CA THR A 10 -22.74 5.71 -16.00
C THR A 10 -21.76 6.70 -15.40
N GLU A 11 -20.90 6.21 -14.50
CA GLU A 11 -19.79 6.98 -13.95
C GLU A 11 -18.96 7.51 -15.12
N SER A 12 -18.97 8.83 -15.32
CA SER A 12 -18.24 9.43 -16.43
C SER A 12 -16.75 9.16 -16.25
N PRO A 13 -16.00 8.74 -17.30
CA PRO A 13 -14.56 8.48 -17.21
C PRO A 13 -13.72 9.70 -16.76
N LYS A 14 -14.31 10.90 -16.72
CA LYS A 14 -13.69 12.10 -16.14
C LYS A 14 -13.55 12.05 -14.62
N ASP A 15 -14.47 11.40 -13.90
CA ASP A 15 -14.48 11.41 -12.44
C ASP A 15 -13.38 10.52 -11.85
N MET A 16 -13.06 9.39 -12.51
CA MET A 16 -11.94 8.53 -12.11
C MET A 16 -10.58 9.21 -12.26
N LYS A 17 -10.35 9.95 -13.36
CA LYS A 17 -9.08 10.66 -13.59
C LYS A 17 -8.81 11.71 -12.50
N SER A 18 -9.85 12.43 -12.09
CA SER A 18 -9.78 13.42 -11.00
C SER A 18 -9.40 12.75 -9.67
N LYS A 19 -9.98 11.58 -9.37
CA LYS A 19 -9.72 10.82 -8.15
C LYS A 19 -8.28 10.30 -8.05
N ILE A 20 -7.72 9.86 -9.18
CA ILE A 20 -6.32 9.43 -9.30
C ILE A 20 -5.38 10.60 -9.02
N TRP A 21 -5.60 11.74 -9.68
CA TRP A 21 -4.77 12.93 -9.50
C TRP A 21 -4.81 13.49 -8.08
N LYS A 22 -5.99 13.48 -7.44
CA LYS A 22 -6.13 13.91 -6.04
C LYS A 22 -5.34 12.99 -5.09
N THR A 23 -5.40 11.68 -5.31
CA THR A 23 -4.67 10.71 -4.50
C THR A 23 -3.17 10.76 -4.76
N PHE A 24 -2.76 10.99 -6.01
CA PHE A 24 -1.35 11.19 -6.34
C PHE A 24 -0.73 12.34 -5.54
N TRP A 25 -1.43 13.48 -5.45
CA TRP A 25 -0.97 14.61 -4.64
C TRP A 25 -0.96 14.30 -3.15
N ILE A 26 -1.96 13.58 -2.62
CA ILE A 26 -1.98 13.15 -1.21
C ILE A 26 -0.76 12.27 -0.91
N LEU A 27 -0.44 11.34 -1.81
CA LEU A 27 0.62 10.36 -1.63
C LEU A 27 2.00 11.02 -1.76
N THR A 28 2.12 11.97 -2.69
CA THR A 28 3.32 12.79 -2.87
C THR A 28 3.58 13.63 -1.62
N ALA A 29 2.57 14.33 -1.11
CA ALA A 29 2.69 15.11 0.13
C ALA A 29 3.08 14.23 1.31
N LEU A 30 2.43 13.06 1.48
CA LEU A 30 2.75 12.11 2.53
C LEU A 30 4.19 11.60 2.43
N THR A 31 4.70 11.35 1.22
CA THR A 31 6.09 10.93 0.99
C THR A 31 7.09 12.04 1.31
N VAL A 32 6.79 13.29 0.92
CA VAL A 32 7.63 14.45 1.26
C VAL A 32 7.69 14.65 2.77
N VAL A 33 6.56 14.53 3.47
CA VAL A 33 6.48 14.61 4.93
C VAL A 33 7.29 13.48 5.58
N ASP A 34 7.20 12.27 5.07
CA ASP A 34 7.94 11.11 5.58
C ASP A 34 9.47 11.35 5.51
N ILE A 35 9.96 11.78 4.34
CA ILE A 35 11.37 12.13 4.14
C ILE A 35 11.79 13.31 5.02
N ALA A 36 10.97 14.35 5.12
CA ALA A 36 11.24 15.50 5.97
C ALA A 36 11.33 15.11 7.46
N LEU A 37 10.41 14.27 7.95
CA LEU A 37 10.45 13.73 9.31
C LEU A 37 11.68 12.86 9.54
N TYR A 38 12.09 12.07 8.55
CA TYR A 38 13.30 11.26 8.63
C TYR A 38 14.55 12.13 8.87
N PHE A 39 14.72 13.19 8.07
CA PHE A 39 15.85 14.12 8.16
C PHE A 39 15.77 15.07 9.37
N MET A 40 14.60 15.59 9.74
CA MET A 40 14.47 16.54 10.85
C MET A 40 14.76 15.87 12.20
N LEU A 41 14.48 14.59 12.31
CA LEU A 41 14.49 13.86 13.58
C LEU A 41 15.86 13.15 13.76
N ILE A 42 16.87 13.55 12.99
CA ILE A 42 18.24 12.96 12.85
C ILE A 42 18.98 12.81 14.18
N GLU A 43 18.69 13.65 15.18
CA GLU A 43 19.45 13.66 16.44
C GLU A 43 19.09 12.54 17.41
N ASN A 44 17.90 11.93 17.29
CA ASN A 44 17.47 10.84 18.17
C ASN A 44 17.29 9.56 17.36
N HIS A 45 18.27 8.65 17.43
CA HIS A 45 18.15 7.25 16.99
C HIS A 45 17.13 6.49 17.87
N SER A 46 15.87 6.90 17.80
CA SER A 46 14.80 6.30 18.59
C SER A 46 14.09 5.26 17.74
N MET A 47 13.88 4.07 18.32
CA MET A 47 13.04 2.99 17.77
C MET A 47 11.66 3.50 17.32
N MET A 48 11.18 4.60 17.92
CA MET A 48 9.98 5.34 17.53
C MET A 48 9.99 5.79 16.06
N LYS A 49 11.15 6.19 15.51
CA LYS A 49 11.28 6.57 14.09
C LYS A 49 10.98 5.40 13.16
N ASN A 50 11.58 4.25 13.45
CA ASN A 50 11.44 3.06 12.62
C ASN A 50 9.98 2.62 12.59
N VAL A 51 9.31 2.63 13.75
CA VAL A 51 7.89 2.31 13.85
C VAL A 51 7.04 3.31 13.05
N LEU A 52 7.30 4.61 13.19
CA LEU A 52 6.56 5.64 12.45
C LEU A 52 6.75 5.53 10.92
N PHE A 53 7.98 5.27 10.48
CA PHE A 53 8.32 5.09 9.07
C PHE A 53 7.64 3.87 8.46
N ILE A 54 7.61 2.75 9.20
CA ILE A 54 6.89 1.54 8.80
C ILE A 54 5.39 1.84 8.72
N LEU A 55 4.82 2.53 9.70
CA LEU A 55 3.38 2.81 9.77
C LEU A 55 2.92 3.75 8.65
N LEU A 56 3.64 4.85 8.40
CA LEU A 56 3.42 5.73 7.23
C LEU A 56 3.61 4.95 5.93
N GLY A 57 4.55 4.00 5.91
CA GLY A 57 4.79 3.07 4.83
C GLY A 57 3.63 2.13 4.51
N VAL A 58 2.89 1.67 5.52
CA VAL A 58 1.68 0.86 5.34
C VAL A 58 0.52 1.72 4.85
N VAL A 59 0.35 2.93 5.40
CA VAL A 59 -0.69 3.86 4.99
C VAL A 59 -0.55 4.21 3.50
N LYS A 60 0.66 4.55 3.04
CA LYS A 60 0.89 4.83 1.61
C LYS A 60 0.56 3.62 0.74
N ALA A 61 0.94 2.41 1.16
CA ALA A 61 0.65 1.19 0.41
C ALA A 61 -0.87 0.97 0.27
N TYR A 62 -1.64 1.22 1.32
CA TYR A 62 -3.10 1.15 1.28
C TYR A 62 -3.71 2.14 0.28
N TYR A 63 -3.26 3.41 0.29
CA TYR A 63 -3.73 4.41 -0.69
C TYR A 63 -3.38 4.02 -2.12
N ILE A 64 -2.19 3.42 -2.33
CA ILE A 64 -1.77 2.98 -3.66
C ILE A 64 -2.70 1.89 -4.20
N VAL A 65 -2.89 0.82 -3.41
CA VAL A 65 -3.72 -0.33 -3.82
C VAL A 65 -5.18 0.07 -3.98
N SER A 66 -5.69 0.97 -3.12
CA SER A 66 -7.11 1.34 -3.16
C SER A 66 -7.49 2.18 -4.38
N ILE A 67 -6.62 3.10 -4.82
CA ILE A 67 -6.95 4.08 -5.87
C ILE A 67 -6.26 3.80 -7.19
N PHE A 68 -4.95 3.50 -7.21
CA PHE A 68 -4.26 3.26 -8.49
C PHE A 68 -4.60 1.91 -9.10
N MET A 69 -5.05 0.96 -8.28
CA MET A 69 -5.43 -0.34 -8.80
C MET A 69 -6.92 -0.49 -9.11
N HIS A 70 -7.75 0.56 -8.97
CA HIS A 70 -9.16 0.56 -9.39
C HIS A 70 -9.93 -0.73 -9.03
N MET A 71 -9.66 -1.29 -7.84
CA MET A 71 -9.95 -2.69 -7.57
C MET A 71 -11.13 -2.92 -6.65
N LYS A 72 -11.74 -1.84 -6.16
CA LYS A 72 -12.80 -1.92 -5.17
C LYS A 72 -14.13 -2.44 -5.74
N PHE A 73 -14.35 -2.39 -7.06
CA PHE A 73 -15.65 -2.74 -7.65
C PHE A 73 -15.63 -3.89 -8.68
N GLU A 74 -14.51 -4.22 -9.35
CA GLU A 74 -14.53 -5.24 -10.41
C GLU A 74 -13.51 -6.39 -10.28
N ALA A 75 -12.40 -6.22 -9.57
CA ALA A 75 -11.26 -7.14 -9.71
C ALA A 75 -10.82 -7.82 -8.40
N LYS A 76 -11.70 -8.65 -7.82
CA LYS A 76 -11.34 -9.56 -6.71
C LYS A 76 -10.12 -10.43 -7.05
N TRP A 77 -9.97 -10.80 -8.33
CA TRP A 77 -8.83 -11.60 -8.80
C TRP A 77 -7.50 -10.85 -8.79
N LEU A 78 -7.50 -9.55 -9.11
CA LEU A 78 -6.27 -8.74 -9.00
C LEU A 78 -5.85 -8.57 -7.52
N VAL A 79 -6.78 -8.60 -6.56
CA VAL A 79 -6.43 -8.48 -5.12
C VAL A 79 -5.60 -9.68 -4.72
N ASN A 80 -6.06 -10.86 -5.10
CA ASN A 80 -5.32 -12.10 -4.92
C ASN A 80 -3.97 -12.08 -5.63
N PHE A 81 -3.86 -11.48 -6.83
CA PHE A 81 -2.58 -11.34 -7.53
C PHE A 81 -1.55 -10.49 -6.78
N ILE A 82 -1.96 -9.58 -5.90
CA ILE A 82 -1.04 -8.79 -5.05
C ILE A 82 -0.78 -9.51 -3.73
N ILE A 83 -1.81 -10.14 -3.15
CA ILE A 83 -1.70 -10.82 -1.86
C ILE A 83 -0.79 -12.06 -1.95
N TYR A 84 -0.93 -12.88 -2.99
CA TYR A 84 -0.11 -14.09 -3.13
C TYR A 84 1.41 -13.83 -3.21
N PRO A 85 1.92 -12.91 -4.05
CA PRO A 85 3.35 -12.59 -4.06
C PRO A 85 3.79 -11.93 -2.76
N MET A 86 2.96 -11.12 -2.11
CA MET A 86 3.29 -10.56 -0.78
C MET A 86 3.44 -11.66 0.27
N LEU A 87 2.53 -12.63 0.30
CA LEU A 87 2.60 -13.78 1.19
C LEU A 87 3.84 -14.64 0.89
N PHE A 88 4.15 -14.84 -0.39
CA PHE A 88 5.34 -15.56 -0.81
C PHE A 88 6.65 -14.89 -0.34
N VAL A 89 6.73 -13.56 -0.41
CA VAL A 89 7.89 -12.81 0.11
C VAL A 89 8.03 -12.99 1.63
N VAL A 90 6.94 -12.90 2.39
CA VAL A 90 6.98 -13.12 3.85
C VAL A 90 7.41 -14.55 4.18
N PHE A 91 6.93 -15.54 3.42
CA PHE A 91 7.36 -16.92 3.54
C PHE A 91 8.87 -17.09 3.29
N LEU A 92 9.42 -16.46 2.25
CA LEU A 92 10.87 -16.49 1.98
C LEU A 92 11.68 -15.83 3.08
N ILE A 93 11.23 -14.70 3.63
CA ILE A 93 11.90 -14.04 4.77
C ILE A 93 11.92 -14.98 5.98
N ALA A 94 10.82 -15.66 6.28
CA ALA A 94 10.74 -16.62 7.38
C ALA A 94 11.71 -17.80 7.19
N LEU A 95 11.78 -18.37 5.98
CA LEU A 95 12.75 -19.43 5.67
C LEU A 95 14.19 -18.94 5.83
N MET A 96 14.51 -17.75 5.34
CA MET A 96 15.85 -17.19 5.46
C MET A 96 16.23 -16.93 6.92
N LEU A 97 15.28 -16.51 7.76
CA LEU A 97 15.50 -16.36 9.21
C LEU A 97 15.79 -17.71 9.88
N ILE A 98 15.07 -18.77 9.54
CA ILE A 98 15.32 -20.12 10.08
C ILE A 98 16.70 -20.66 9.64
N GLU A 99 17.03 -20.53 8.36
CA GLU A 99 18.35 -20.93 7.85
C GLU A 99 19.48 -20.11 8.49
N SER A 100 19.24 -18.82 8.73
CA SER A 100 20.21 -17.95 9.40
C SER A 100 20.48 -18.38 10.85
N THR A 101 19.45 -18.79 11.61
CA THR A 101 19.62 -19.25 12.99
C THR A 101 20.26 -20.63 13.05
N PHE A 102 19.92 -21.53 12.13
CA PHE A 102 20.56 -22.85 12.00
C PHE A 102 22.05 -22.72 11.65
N THR A 103 22.39 -21.89 10.65
CA THR A 103 23.78 -21.64 10.26
C THR A 103 24.58 -20.98 11.38
N ALA A 104 23.99 -20.03 12.11
CA ALA A 104 24.62 -19.39 13.25
C ALA A 104 24.82 -20.33 14.45
N ALA A 105 24.00 -21.37 14.59
CA ALA A 105 24.12 -22.35 15.67
C ALA A 105 25.16 -23.44 15.41
N ILE A 106 25.51 -23.68 14.14
CA ILE A 106 26.47 -24.72 13.71
C ILE A 106 27.90 -24.19 13.56
N ARG A 107 28.08 -22.87 13.55
CA ARG A 107 29.39 -22.20 13.58
C ARG A 107 29.81 -21.86 15.01
#